data_AF-A0A199V6T7-F1
#
_entry.id   AF-A0A199V6T7-F1
#
_cell.length_a   1.000
_cell.length_b   1.000
_cell.length_c   1.000
_cell.angle_alpha   90.00
_cell.angle_beta   90.00
_cell.angle_gamma   90.00
#
_symmetry.space_group_name_H-M   'P 1'
#
loop_
_entity.id
_entity.type
_entity.pdbx_description
1 polymer ?
#
loop_
_entity_poly.entity_id
_entity_poly.type
_entity_poly.pdbx_seq_one_letter_code
_entity_poly.pdbx_strand_id
1 'polypeptide(L)'
;MATPSAGVNVMLAVHEKKTSPVDIYRPLRLYIAATFSERDAQRAEDDLAAVRQMRSDLERAPAESSLDLRRDLLLAYSRALALVEPRFPISPDRSHVGLYYEEAYAALNAAPLSQHFDKTWVSHVQLKAAQFYAEACYRYSLELHEKEEIAEEIARLKIGISALADAKKTAKGVAAPLLDAVSKLESNMNRDLERAQKENDRVYLMRVPAASSLGALPAASLVKPTNMAELLDASKERLFSGLVPDGSMKALSRYTEMVDDIIRTQAEKLQQGSEITRVRLKDMDLPDSILSLEGNISLPLDLKEDVEAVQISGGPAGLEAELQQLRDLRRVNQELLVQTEELMQKEASEDAQFRTQFGTRWTRPQSSTLTKSCRIVERFAANLKQAQIIESALPSIARPIMSLDGNEDALVGALKQSLRQLENLGAQRAGLEDMLKEMKRKDDILPKLMAGTGSHEDLFKKEMAKYDPICQEIAKNIEAQEQLLLQIQASYLL
;
A
#
# COMPACT_ATOMS: atom_id res chain seq x y z
N MET A 1 -23.96 -31.95 45.19
CA MET A 1 -23.37 -30.73 44.59
C MET A 1 -23.20 -29.70 45.70
N ALA A 2 -22.01 -29.64 46.31
CA ALA A 2 -21.72 -28.61 47.30
C ALA A 2 -21.67 -27.26 46.61
N THR A 3 -22.50 -26.32 47.07
CA THR A 3 -22.40 -24.92 46.69
C THR A 3 -20.98 -24.44 47.00
N PRO A 4 -20.24 -23.87 46.02
CA PRO A 4 -18.93 -23.31 46.32
C PRO A 4 -19.15 -22.20 47.36
N SER A 5 -18.47 -22.31 48.51
CA SER A 5 -18.46 -21.23 49.49
C SER A 5 -18.13 -19.94 48.74
N ALA A 6 -18.92 -18.88 48.93
CA ALA A 6 -18.64 -17.55 48.40
C ALA A 6 -17.32 -17.03 48.97
N GLY A 7 -16.21 -17.53 48.43
CA GLY A 7 -14.86 -17.14 48.76
C GLY A 7 -14.58 -15.84 48.04
N VAL A 8 -13.94 -14.91 48.73
CA VAL A 8 -13.51 -13.65 48.14
C VAL A 8 -12.59 -13.96 46.95
N ASN A 9 -13.10 -13.79 45.74
CA ASN A 9 -12.37 -14.07 44.51
C ASN A 9 -11.51 -12.86 44.16
N VAL A 10 -10.32 -12.78 44.77
CA VAL A 10 -9.30 -11.81 44.36
C VAL A 10 -8.62 -12.33 43.09
N MET A 11 -9.06 -11.82 41.94
CA MET A 11 -8.51 -12.14 40.62
C MET A 11 -7.50 -11.06 40.20
N LEU A 12 -6.47 -11.47 39.47
CA LEU A 12 -5.54 -10.54 38.85
C LEU A 12 -6.15 -9.98 37.57
N ALA A 13 -6.00 -8.68 37.36
CA ALA A 13 -6.48 -7.99 36.17
C ALA A 13 -5.41 -7.01 35.67
N VAL A 14 -5.32 -6.87 34.36
CA VAL A 14 -4.47 -5.88 33.70
C VAL A 14 -5.29 -4.62 33.49
N HIS A 15 -4.74 -3.47 33.88
CA HIS A 15 -5.37 -2.18 33.61
C HIS A 15 -5.08 -1.70 32.18
N GLU A 16 -6.06 -1.00 31.59
CA GLU A 16 -5.90 -0.41 30.27
C GLU A 16 -4.80 0.65 30.24
N LYS A 17 -4.10 0.72 29.10
CA LYS A 17 -3.10 1.77 28.85
C LYS A 17 -3.80 3.12 28.64
N LYS A 18 -3.26 4.17 29.26
CA LYS A 18 -3.71 5.54 29.01
C LYS A 18 -3.23 6.02 27.64
N THR A 19 -4.08 6.74 26.92
CA THR A 19 -3.77 7.34 25.61
C THR A 19 -4.03 8.85 25.66
N SER A 20 -3.30 9.61 24.84
CA SER A 20 -3.56 11.03 24.58
C SER A 20 -4.39 11.21 23.32
N PRO A 21 -5.17 12.31 23.21
CA PRO A 21 -5.92 12.62 22.01
C PRO A 21 -4.98 12.89 20.83
N VAL A 22 -5.26 12.26 19.69
CA VAL A 22 -4.50 12.45 18.44
C VAL A 22 -5.47 12.61 17.27
N ASP A 23 -5.24 13.61 16.43
CA ASP A 23 -6.02 13.81 15.21
C ASP A 23 -5.55 12.85 14.11
N ILE A 24 -6.28 11.75 13.94
CA ILE A 24 -6.06 10.77 12.87
C ILE A 24 -6.79 11.17 11.58
N TYR A 25 -7.87 11.93 11.69
CA TYR A 25 -8.76 12.20 10.56
C TYR A 25 -8.10 13.11 9.53
N ARG A 26 -7.54 14.25 9.97
CA ARG A 26 -7.03 15.27 9.05
C ARG A 26 -5.84 14.78 8.20
N PRO A 27 -4.83 14.10 8.77
CA PRO A 27 -3.72 13.57 7.97
C PRO A 27 -4.16 12.53 6.92
N LEU A 28 -5.05 11.61 7.30
CA LEU A 28 -5.54 10.58 6.38
C LEU A 28 -6.39 11.18 5.25
N ARG A 29 -7.28 12.13 5.56
CA ARG A 29 -8.07 12.82 4.54
C ARG A 29 -7.18 13.58 3.56
N LEU A 30 -6.22 14.36 4.07
CA LEU A 30 -5.30 15.13 3.23
C LEU A 30 -4.48 14.22 2.31
N TYR A 31 -4.06 13.06 2.80
CA TYR A 31 -3.39 12.06 1.99
C TYR A 31 -4.28 11.56 0.85
N ILE A 32 -5.53 11.18 1.14
CA ILE A 32 -6.45 10.68 0.09
C ILE A 32 -6.70 11.75 -0.98
N ALA A 33 -6.93 12.99 -0.55
CA ALA A 33 -7.17 14.12 -1.45
C ALA A 33 -5.95 14.40 -2.36
N ALA A 34 -4.74 14.33 -1.81
CA ALA A 34 -3.51 14.60 -2.53
C ALA A 34 -3.08 13.45 -3.47
N THR A 35 -3.30 12.19 -3.07
CA THR A 35 -2.80 11.01 -3.80
C THR A 35 -3.81 10.44 -4.78
N PHE A 36 -5.11 10.48 -4.46
CA PHE A 36 -6.16 9.94 -5.31
C PHE A 36 -6.98 11.07 -5.95
N SER A 37 -7.88 11.67 -5.18
CA SER A 37 -8.68 12.83 -5.59
C SER A 37 -9.51 13.34 -4.41
N GLU A 38 -9.98 14.59 -4.48
CA GLU A 38 -10.95 15.10 -3.48
C GLU A 38 -12.27 14.31 -3.51
N ARG A 39 -12.65 13.74 -4.67
CA ARG A 39 -13.84 12.89 -4.80
C ARG A 39 -13.71 11.59 -4.01
N ASP A 40 -12.52 10.98 -4.02
CA ASP A 40 -12.26 9.77 -3.25
C ASP A 40 -12.11 10.06 -1.76
N ALA A 41 -11.58 11.24 -1.40
CA ALA A 41 -11.60 11.71 -0.02
C ALA A 41 -13.04 11.85 0.51
N GLN A 42 -13.95 12.41 -0.30
CA GLN A 42 -15.37 12.53 0.06
C GLN A 42 -16.07 11.16 0.18
N ARG A 43 -15.68 10.17 -0.63
CA ARG A 43 -16.21 8.80 -0.54
C ARG A 43 -15.73 8.05 0.70
N ALA A 44 -14.50 8.33 1.14
CA ALA A 44 -13.92 7.74 2.34
C ALA A 44 -14.31 8.49 3.63
N GLU A 45 -15.08 9.57 3.54
CA GLU A 45 -15.44 10.44 4.67
C GLU A 45 -16.13 9.66 5.80
N ASP A 46 -17.08 8.79 5.45
CA ASP A 46 -17.81 7.96 6.42
C ASP A 46 -16.85 6.99 7.14
N ASP A 47 -15.93 6.37 6.40
CA ASP A 47 -14.92 5.44 6.95
C ASP A 47 -13.94 6.19 7.88
N LEU A 48 -13.47 7.36 7.46
CA LEU A 48 -12.59 8.22 8.27
C LEU A 48 -13.30 8.71 9.54
N ALA A 49 -14.56 9.09 9.43
CA ALA A 49 -15.39 9.49 10.56
C ALA A 49 -15.60 8.32 11.53
N ALA A 50 -15.84 7.11 11.03
CA ALA A 50 -15.99 5.90 11.84
C ALA A 50 -14.70 5.61 12.63
N VAL A 51 -13.53 5.64 12.00
CA VAL A 51 -12.24 5.45 12.69
C VAL A 51 -11.99 6.53 13.75
N ARG A 52 -12.29 7.80 13.43
CA ARG A 52 -12.19 8.92 14.38
C ARG A 52 -13.13 8.71 15.57
N GLN A 53 -14.36 8.29 15.31
CA GLN A 53 -15.36 8.06 16.34
C GLN A 53 -14.95 6.92 17.27
N MET A 54 -14.54 5.77 16.72
CA MET A 54 -14.03 4.63 17.48
C MET A 54 -12.86 5.05 18.39
N ARG A 55 -11.92 5.86 17.88
CA ARG A 55 -10.82 6.40 18.70
C ARG A 55 -11.31 7.34 19.80
N SER A 56 -12.20 8.28 19.47
CA SER A 56 -12.79 9.21 20.45
C SER A 56 -13.51 8.46 21.57
N ASP A 57 -14.27 7.42 21.23
CA ASP A 57 -14.98 6.58 22.20
C ASP A 57 -13.99 5.79 23.06
N LEU A 58 -12.86 5.39 22.48
CA LEU A 58 -11.77 4.78 23.24
C LEU A 58 -11.14 5.75 24.25
N GLU A 59 -10.96 7.01 23.86
CA GLU A 59 -10.36 8.08 24.67
C GLU A 59 -11.29 8.61 25.76
N ARG A 60 -12.61 8.68 25.50
CA ARG A 60 -13.61 9.33 26.38
C ARG A 60 -14.44 8.37 27.21
N ALA A 61 -14.24 7.05 27.10
CA ALA A 61 -15.13 6.08 27.71
C ALA A 61 -15.45 6.41 29.19
N PRO A 62 -16.73 6.62 29.54
CA PRO A 62 -17.13 6.92 30.91
C PRO A 62 -16.83 5.73 31.82
N ALA A 63 -16.56 6.02 33.10
CA ALA A 63 -16.22 5.02 34.12
C ALA A 63 -17.30 3.93 34.30
N GLU A 64 -18.51 4.15 33.79
CA GLU A 64 -19.67 3.25 33.87
C GLU A 64 -19.86 2.34 32.63
N SER A 65 -18.97 2.42 31.63
CA SER A 65 -19.06 1.54 30.45
C SER A 65 -18.84 0.08 30.84
N SER A 66 -19.65 -0.85 30.32
CA SER A 66 -19.45 -2.28 30.58
C SER A 66 -18.13 -2.76 29.94
N LEU A 67 -17.46 -3.71 30.61
CA LEU A 67 -16.20 -4.28 30.12
C LEU A 67 -16.38 -5.00 28.77
N ASP A 68 -17.55 -5.57 28.51
CA ASP A 68 -17.87 -6.23 27.24
C ASP A 68 -17.95 -5.21 26.09
N LEU A 69 -18.66 -4.09 26.30
CA LEU A 69 -18.74 -3.02 25.30
C LEU A 69 -17.34 -2.45 25.01
N ARG A 70 -16.52 -2.31 26.06
CA ARG A 70 -15.16 -1.82 25.96
C ARG A 70 -14.25 -2.77 25.17
N ARG A 71 -14.35 -4.08 25.42
CA ARG A 71 -13.65 -5.12 24.65
C ARG A 71 -14.05 -5.05 23.17
N ASP A 72 -15.35 -5.00 22.89
CA ASP A 72 -15.84 -5.04 21.51
C ASP A 72 -15.42 -3.82 20.72
N LEU A 73 -15.39 -2.64 21.36
CA LEU A 73 -14.85 -1.41 20.76
C LEU A 73 -13.35 -1.50 20.48
N LEU A 74 -12.55 -2.06 21.39
CA LEU A 74 -11.11 -2.28 21.18
C LEU A 74 -10.84 -3.24 20.01
N LEU A 75 -11.62 -4.33 19.92
CA LEU A 75 -11.52 -5.28 18.82
C LEU A 75 -11.90 -4.63 17.49
N ALA A 76 -13.02 -3.89 17.45
CA ALA A 76 -13.45 -3.17 16.25
C ALA A 76 -12.41 -2.14 15.79
N TYR A 77 -11.86 -1.36 16.72
CA TYR A 77 -10.82 -0.38 16.42
C TYR A 77 -9.52 -1.04 15.93
N SER A 78 -9.12 -2.17 16.54
CA SER A 78 -7.95 -2.93 16.08
C SER A 78 -8.14 -3.45 14.65
N ARG A 79 -9.32 -3.97 14.31
CA ARG A 79 -9.64 -4.41 12.94
C ARG A 79 -9.64 -3.24 11.97
N ALA A 80 -10.19 -2.09 12.36
CA ALA A 80 -10.18 -0.89 11.54
C ALA A 80 -8.75 -0.41 11.25
N LEU A 81 -7.86 -0.42 12.25
CA LEU A 81 -6.45 -0.07 12.07
C LEU A 81 -5.72 -1.03 11.11
N ALA A 82 -6.01 -2.33 11.18
CA ALA A 82 -5.45 -3.32 10.26
C ALA A 82 -5.87 -3.07 8.79
N LEU A 83 -7.04 -2.46 8.55
CA LEU A 83 -7.48 -2.06 7.21
C LEU A 83 -6.89 -0.74 6.73
N VAL A 84 -6.45 0.12 7.66
CA VAL A 84 -5.77 1.39 7.38
C VAL A 84 -4.32 1.13 7.01
N GLU A 85 -3.60 0.31 7.78
CA GLU A 85 -2.17 0.03 7.63
C GLU A 85 -1.69 -0.21 6.17
N PRO A 86 -2.30 -1.08 5.35
CA PRO A 86 -1.81 -1.32 3.99
C PRO A 86 -2.15 -0.20 2.99
N ARG A 87 -3.06 0.71 3.34
CA ARG A 87 -3.59 1.76 2.44
C ARG A 87 -2.90 3.10 2.58
N PHE A 88 -2.30 3.34 3.73
CA PHE A 88 -1.61 4.58 4.01
C PHE A 88 -0.13 4.29 4.22
N PRO A 89 0.77 5.02 3.56
CA PRO A 89 2.20 4.85 3.78
C PRO A 89 2.51 5.30 5.20
N ILE A 90 2.76 4.33 6.09
CA ILE A 90 3.43 4.60 7.34
C ILE A 90 4.83 5.09 6.95
N SER A 91 5.18 6.30 7.38
CA SER A 91 6.26 7.13 6.83
C SER A 91 7.48 6.33 6.32
N PRO A 92 7.94 6.58 5.07
CA PRO A 92 9.17 5.96 4.56
C PRO A 92 10.43 6.53 5.24
N ASP A 93 10.29 7.61 6.01
CA ASP A 93 11.38 8.23 6.73
C ASP A 93 11.74 7.38 7.94
N ARG A 94 12.93 6.77 7.88
CA ARG A 94 13.47 5.93 8.95
C ARG A 94 13.58 6.68 10.28
N SER A 95 13.66 8.01 10.25
CA SER A 95 13.68 8.84 11.46
C SER A 95 12.34 8.85 12.21
N HIS A 96 11.21 8.82 11.50
CA HIS A 96 9.89 8.73 12.13
C HIS A 96 9.63 7.34 12.72
N VAL A 97 10.08 6.27 12.03
CA VAL A 97 10.07 4.93 12.60
C VAL A 97 10.93 4.88 13.86
N GLY A 98 12.11 5.50 13.84
CA GLY A 98 12.98 5.68 15.01
C GLY A 98 12.27 6.38 16.17
N LEU A 99 11.60 7.50 15.93
CA LEU A 99 10.78 8.22 16.92
C LEU A 99 9.68 7.33 17.52
N TYR A 100 8.95 6.57 16.70
CA TYR A 100 7.91 5.67 17.22
C TYR A 100 8.48 4.48 18.00
N TYR A 101 9.63 3.95 17.60
CA TYR A 101 10.31 2.91 18.38
C TYR A 101 10.95 3.47 19.66
N GLU A 102 11.42 4.72 19.65
CA GLU A 102 11.87 5.43 20.86
C GLU A 102 10.71 5.73 21.80
N GLU A 103 9.56 6.17 21.29
CA GLU A 103 8.32 6.34 22.05
C GLU A 103 7.80 4.99 22.56
N ALA A 104 7.85 3.94 21.74
CA ALA A 104 7.47 2.59 22.17
C ALA A 104 8.44 2.05 23.23
N TYR A 105 9.75 2.28 23.09
CA TYR A 105 10.76 1.92 24.08
C TYR A 105 10.57 2.71 25.37
N ALA A 106 10.34 4.01 25.29
CA ALA A 106 10.02 4.86 26.45
C ALA A 106 8.71 4.43 27.11
N ALA A 107 7.69 4.09 26.33
CA ALA A 107 6.42 3.55 26.82
C ALA A 107 6.61 2.19 27.50
N LEU A 108 7.37 1.27 26.90
CA LEU A 108 7.70 -0.03 27.47
C LEU A 108 8.47 0.09 28.80
N ASN A 109 9.34 1.10 28.92
CA ASN A 109 10.08 1.39 30.15
C ASN A 109 9.28 2.21 31.18
N ALA A 110 8.22 2.91 30.76
CA ALA A 110 7.36 3.65 31.66
C ALA A 110 6.68 2.70 32.65
N ALA A 111 6.50 3.15 33.90
CA ALA A 111 5.96 2.35 34.98
C ALA A 111 4.69 1.53 34.64
N PRO A 112 3.71 2.02 33.85
CA PRO A 112 2.54 1.23 33.47
C PRO A 112 2.84 -0.05 32.67
N LEU A 113 3.95 -0.10 31.93
CA LEU A 113 4.36 -1.25 31.10
C LEU A 113 5.56 -2.01 31.70
N SER A 114 6.56 -1.29 32.23
CA SER A 114 7.71 -1.91 32.90
C SER A 114 7.35 -2.52 34.27
N GLN A 115 6.24 -2.06 34.87
CA GLN A 115 5.65 -2.60 36.10
C GLN A 115 4.22 -3.13 35.83
N HIS A 116 3.91 -3.48 34.58
CA HIS A 116 2.60 -3.97 34.15
C HIS A 116 2.10 -5.17 34.95
N PHE A 117 3.03 -5.96 35.47
CA PHE A 117 2.79 -6.97 36.48
C PHE A 117 3.33 -6.44 37.80
N ASP A 118 2.44 -6.21 38.76
CA ASP A 118 2.85 -5.87 40.12
C ASP A 118 3.76 -7.01 40.64
N LYS A 119 4.87 -6.65 41.28
CA LYS A 119 5.83 -7.60 41.86
C LYS A 119 5.15 -8.56 42.84
N THR A 120 4.01 -8.17 43.40
CA THR A 120 3.15 -9.01 44.27
C THR A 120 2.41 -10.13 43.52
N TRP A 121 2.29 -10.08 42.18
CA TRP A 121 1.54 -11.08 41.40
C TRP A 121 2.16 -12.46 41.49
N VAL A 122 3.50 -12.56 41.52
CA VAL A 122 4.18 -13.86 41.68
C VAL A 122 3.78 -14.49 43.02
N SER A 123 3.84 -13.73 44.11
CA SER A 123 3.40 -14.18 45.44
C SER A 123 1.90 -14.50 45.49
N HIS A 124 1.07 -13.72 44.79
CA HIS A 124 -0.39 -13.93 44.70
C HIS A 124 -0.74 -15.23 43.95
N VAL A 125 -0.11 -15.45 42.78
CA VAL A 125 -0.28 -16.68 41.98
C VAL A 125 0.25 -17.89 42.74
N GLN A 126 1.40 -17.78 43.39
CA GLN A 126 1.96 -18.84 44.22
C GLN A 126 1.00 -19.23 45.36
N LEU A 127 0.43 -18.25 46.07
CA LEU A 127 -0.54 -18.51 47.14
C LEU A 127 -1.85 -19.10 46.60
N LYS A 128 -2.36 -18.62 45.46
CA LYS A 128 -3.53 -19.19 44.77
C LYS A 128 -3.28 -20.63 44.32
N ALA A 129 -2.11 -20.94 43.77
CA ALA A 129 -1.74 -22.28 43.38
C ALA A 129 -1.73 -23.23 44.59
N ALA A 130 -1.13 -22.81 45.70
CA ALA A 130 -1.16 -23.57 46.96
C ALA A 130 -2.59 -23.72 47.49
N GLN A 131 -3.41 -22.66 47.46
CA GLN A 131 -4.81 -22.70 47.89
C GLN A 131 -5.60 -23.77 47.12
N PHE A 132 -5.53 -23.78 45.78
CA PHE A 132 -6.27 -24.74 44.97
C PHE A 132 -5.72 -26.16 45.09
N TYR A 133 -4.40 -26.31 45.26
CA TYR A 133 -3.81 -27.61 45.53
C TYR A 133 -4.26 -28.19 46.88
N ALA A 134 -4.28 -27.36 47.94
CA ALA A 134 -4.76 -27.77 49.26
C ALA A 134 -6.26 -28.06 49.27
N GLU A 135 -7.07 -27.28 48.55
CA GLU A 135 -8.50 -27.54 48.34
C GLU A 135 -8.72 -28.88 47.62
N ALA A 136 -7.91 -29.20 46.61
CA ALA A 136 -7.96 -30.49 45.92
C ALA A 136 -7.60 -31.65 46.87
N CYS A 137 -6.55 -31.48 47.69
CA CYS A 137 -6.17 -32.46 48.72
C CYS A 137 -7.28 -32.65 49.76
N TYR A 138 -7.92 -31.55 50.20
CA TYR A 138 -9.01 -31.58 51.18
C TYR A 138 -10.26 -32.26 50.64
N ARG A 139 -10.67 -31.98 49.40
CA ARG A 139 -11.83 -32.66 48.79
C ARG A 139 -11.57 -34.14 48.58
N TYR A 140 -10.37 -34.50 48.14
CA TYR A 140 -9.99 -35.90 47.99
C TYR A 140 -9.91 -36.61 49.35
N SER A 141 -9.46 -35.93 50.41
CA SER A 141 -9.44 -36.49 51.76
C SER A 141 -10.84 -36.80 52.28
N LEU A 142 -11.85 -35.96 51.96
CA LEU A 142 -13.24 -36.26 52.30
C LEU A 142 -13.76 -37.52 51.60
N GLU A 143 -13.40 -37.74 50.33
CA GLU A 143 -13.75 -38.97 49.60
C GLU A 143 -13.06 -40.21 50.19
N LEU A 144 -11.78 -40.08 50.56
CA LEU A 144 -11.03 -41.15 51.23
C LEU A 144 -11.64 -41.49 52.60
N HIS A 145 -12.13 -40.47 53.32
CA HIS A 145 -12.82 -40.64 54.59
C HIS A 145 -14.10 -41.47 54.44
N GLU A 146 -14.91 -41.19 53.40
CA GLU A 146 -16.11 -41.99 53.08
C GLU A 146 -15.77 -43.46 52.71
N LYS A 147 -14.56 -43.69 52.17
CA LYS A 147 -14.04 -45.03 51.83
C LYS A 147 -13.29 -45.70 52.99
N GLU A 148 -13.24 -45.08 54.16
CA GLU A 148 -12.50 -45.53 55.34
C GLU A 148 -10.97 -45.65 55.11
N GLU A 149 -10.40 -44.99 54.09
CA GLU A 149 -8.97 -44.94 53.79
C GLU A 149 -8.25 -43.83 54.56
N ILE A 150 -8.43 -43.82 55.89
CA ILE A 150 -7.98 -42.77 56.83
C ILE A 150 -6.45 -42.53 56.80
N ALA A 151 -5.64 -43.55 56.50
CA ALA A 151 -4.19 -43.38 56.43
C ALA A 151 -3.77 -42.47 55.27
N GLU A 152 -4.35 -42.65 54.08
CA GLU A 152 -4.10 -41.78 52.94
C GLU A 152 -4.74 -40.39 53.16
N GLU A 153 -5.92 -40.32 53.78
CA GLU A 153 -6.56 -39.06 54.19
C GLU A 153 -5.59 -38.19 55.01
N ILE A 154 -5.01 -38.74 56.08
CA ILE A 154 -4.06 -38.05 56.96
C ILE A 154 -2.83 -37.56 56.17
N ALA A 155 -2.30 -38.40 55.27
CA ALA A 155 -1.13 -38.04 54.48
C ALA A 155 -1.43 -36.88 53.50
N ARG A 156 -2.57 -36.92 52.81
CA ARG A 156 -3.03 -35.86 51.88
C ARG A 156 -3.30 -34.54 52.60
N LEU A 157 -3.95 -34.59 53.76
CA LEU A 157 -4.20 -33.40 54.60
C LEU A 157 -2.90 -32.74 55.06
N LYS A 158 -1.93 -33.53 55.54
CA LYS A 158 -0.60 -33.02 55.95
C LYS A 158 0.14 -32.34 54.81
N ILE A 159 0.12 -32.92 53.60
CA ILE A 159 0.77 -32.35 52.41
C ILE A 159 0.13 -31.02 52.03
N GLY A 160 -1.21 -30.95 51.99
CA GLY A 160 -1.93 -29.72 51.68
C GLY A 160 -1.68 -28.60 52.70
N ILE A 161 -1.68 -28.92 54.00
CA ILE A 161 -1.38 -27.96 55.07
C ILE A 161 0.06 -27.45 54.96
N SER A 162 1.04 -28.33 54.73
CA SER A 162 2.44 -27.93 54.53
C SER A 162 2.60 -26.98 53.34
N ALA A 163 1.92 -27.27 52.22
CA ALA A 163 1.96 -26.42 51.04
C ALA A 163 1.38 -25.01 51.29
N LEU A 164 0.30 -24.91 52.10
CA LEU A 164 -0.24 -23.62 52.52
C LEU A 164 0.73 -22.85 53.43
N ALA A 165 1.32 -23.54 54.41
CA ALA A 165 2.26 -22.93 55.35
C ALA A 165 3.50 -22.37 54.64
N ASP A 166 4.03 -23.09 53.65
CA ASP A 166 5.17 -22.63 52.86
C ASP A 166 4.81 -21.45 51.94
N ALA A 167 3.65 -21.50 51.27
CA ALA A 167 3.20 -20.39 50.44
C ALA A 167 2.91 -19.11 51.24
N LYS A 168 2.48 -19.22 52.50
CA LYS A 168 2.29 -18.06 53.39
C LYS A 168 3.60 -17.35 53.72
N LYS A 169 4.73 -18.05 53.81
CA LYS A 169 6.05 -17.44 54.09
C LYS A 169 6.48 -16.47 52.99
N THR A 170 6.04 -16.70 51.75
CA THR A 170 6.38 -15.88 50.57
C THR A 170 5.25 -14.93 50.13
N ALA A 171 4.13 -14.91 50.84
CA ALA A 171 2.92 -14.15 50.49
C ALA A 171 2.98 -12.64 50.87
N LYS A 172 4.17 -12.03 50.91
CA LYS A 172 4.32 -10.60 51.24
C LYS A 172 3.64 -9.74 50.17
N GLY A 173 2.75 -8.85 50.58
CA GLY A 173 2.03 -7.93 49.67
C GLY A 173 0.80 -8.54 48.97
N VAL A 174 0.42 -9.77 49.32
CA VAL A 174 -0.81 -10.40 48.81
C VAL A 174 -2.04 -9.77 49.47
N ALA A 175 -3.15 -9.69 48.73
CA ALA A 175 -4.40 -9.11 49.20
C ALA A 175 -4.93 -9.81 50.47
N ALA A 176 -5.28 -9.02 51.48
CA ALA A 176 -5.76 -9.52 52.78
C ALA A 176 -6.91 -10.54 52.69
N PRO A 177 -7.94 -10.36 51.83
CA PRO A 177 -9.03 -11.34 51.74
C PRO A 177 -8.59 -12.73 51.24
N LEU A 178 -7.54 -12.80 50.42
CA LEU A 178 -6.98 -14.08 49.99
C LEU A 178 -6.23 -14.78 51.14
N LEU A 179 -5.46 -14.02 51.93
CA LEU A 179 -4.81 -14.53 53.14
C LEU A 179 -5.81 -15.05 54.17
N ASP A 180 -6.93 -14.34 54.35
CA ASP A 180 -8.03 -14.76 55.24
C ASP A 180 -8.67 -16.06 54.76
N ALA A 181 -8.93 -16.17 53.45
CA ALA A 181 -9.50 -17.38 52.85
C ALA A 181 -8.57 -18.59 53.01
N VAL A 182 -7.27 -18.43 52.76
CA VAL A 182 -6.27 -19.48 52.96
C VAL A 182 -6.17 -19.88 54.43
N SER A 183 -6.20 -18.91 55.35
CA SER A 183 -6.15 -19.19 56.80
C SER A 183 -7.39 -19.94 57.29
N LYS A 184 -8.57 -19.61 56.74
CA LYS A 184 -9.80 -20.35 57.01
C LYS A 184 -9.74 -21.78 56.48
N LEU A 185 -9.23 -21.98 55.25
CA LEU A 185 -9.02 -23.31 54.68
C LEU A 185 -8.07 -24.15 55.53
N GLU A 186 -6.91 -23.58 55.90
CA GLU A 186 -5.93 -24.24 56.76
C GLU A 186 -6.51 -24.63 58.13
N SER A 187 -7.31 -23.76 58.75
CA SER A 187 -7.99 -24.06 60.02
C SER A 187 -8.97 -25.24 59.88
N ASN A 188 -9.76 -25.27 58.80
CA ASN A 188 -10.66 -26.40 58.52
C ASN A 188 -9.89 -27.71 58.29
N MET A 189 -8.83 -27.67 57.49
CA MET A 189 -8.00 -28.84 57.22
C MET A 189 -7.31 -29.37 58.49
N ASN A 190 -6.83 -28.49 59.38
CA ASN A 190 -6.23 -28.88 60.65
C ASN A 190 -7.25 -29.55 61.58
N ARG A 191 -8.48 -29.02 61.67
CA ARG A 191 -9.54 -29.65 62.47
C ARG A 191 -9.86 -31.06 61.98
N ASP A 192 -9.98 -31.23 60.67
CA ASP A 192 -10.29 -32.53 60.06
C ASP A 192 -9.10 -33.50 60.15
N LEU A 193 -7.86 -33.00 60.07
CA LEU A 193 -6.65 -33.78 60.34
C LEU A 193 -6.61 -34.29 61.78
N GLU A 194 -6.90 -33.44 62.77
CA GLU A 194 -6.95 -33.86 64.17
C GLU A 194 -8.03 -34.92 64.42
N ARG A 195 -9.18 -34.81 63.75
CA ARG A 195 -10.25 -35.83 63.79
C ARG A 195 -9.73 -37.16 63.24
N ALA A 196 -9.25 -37.16 62.00
CA ALA A 196 -8.78 -38.36 61.32
C ALA A 196 -7.63 -39.04 62.09
N GLN A 197 -6.71 -38.26 62.67
CA GLN A 197 -5.63 -38.79 63.52
C GLN A 197 -6.16 -39.46 64.79
N LYS A 198 -7.09 -38.83 65.51
CA LYS A 198 -7.69 -39.42 66.72
C LYS A 198 -8.45 -40.70 66.41
N GLU A 199 -9.15 -40.75 65.28
CA GLU A 199 -9.87 -41.95 64.84
C GLU A 199 -8.90 -43.05 64.40
N ASN A 200 -7.85 -42.71 63.66
CA ASN A 200 -6.83 -43.68 63.27
C ASN A 200 -6.07 -44.24 64.48
N ASP A 201 -5.74 -43.42 65.47
CA ASP A 201 -5.01 -43.86 66.66
C ASP A 201 -5.86 -44.73 67.61
N ARG A 202 -7.20 -44.63 67.52
CA ARG A 202 -8.13 -45.33 68.44
C ARG A 202 -8.90 -46.49 67.80
N VAL A 203 -9.19 -46.41 66.51
CA VAL A 203 -10.11 -47.33 65.81
C VAL A 203 -9.39 -48.06 64.67
N TYR A 204 -8.83 -47.32 63.70
CA TYR A 204 -8.35 -47.94 62.45
C TYR A 204 -6.91 -48.48 62.51
N LEU A 205 -6.04 -47.85 63.30
CA LEU A 205 -4.64 -48.21 63.53
C LEU A 205 -3.82 -48.42 62.24
N MET A 206 -4.15 -47.68 61.18
CA MET A 206 -3.49 -47.82 59.88
C MET A 206 -2.17 -47.04 59.82
N ARG A 207 -1.20 -47.58 59.09
CA ARG A 207 0.09 -46.92 58.89
C ARG A 207 -0.03 -45.81 57.85
N VAL A 208 0.23 -44.57 58.26
CA VAL A 208 0.24 -43.40 57.37
C VAL A 208 1.34 -43.56 56.30
N PRO A 209 1.01 -43.49 55.00
CA PRO A 209 1.98 -43.59 53.91
C PRO A 209 2.88 -42.35 53.82
N ALA A 210 4.04 -42.49 53.18
CA ALA A 210 4.94 -41.37 52.93
C ALA A 210 4.41 -40.47 51.81
N ALA A 211 4.71 -39.17 51.84
CA ALA A 211 4.27 -38.24 50.80
C ALA A 211 4.76 -38.61 49.39
N SER A 212 5.94 -39.24 49.29
CA SER A 212 6.52 -39.70 48.03
C SER A 212 5.87 -40.95 47.44
N SER A 213 5.09 -41.70 48.23
CA SER A 213 4.38 -42.90 47.76
C SER A 213 2.97 -42.60 47.25
N LEU A 214 2.49 -41.36 47.37
CA LEU A 214 1.15 -40.97 46.92
C LEU A 214 1.16 -40.60 45.44
N GLY A 215 0.16 -41.08 44.70
CA GLY A 215 -0.04 -40.70 43.31
C GLY A 215 -0.49 -39.24 43.15
N ALA A 216 -0.21 -38.64 41.98
CA ALA A 216 -0.72 -37.33 41.64
C ALA A 216 -2.25 -37.30 41.62
N LEU A 217 -2.85 -36.16 42.00
CA LEU A 217 -4.30 -35.99 41.93
C LEU A 217 -4.75 -35.92 40.46
N PRO A 218 -5.89 -36.54 40.10
CA PRO A 218 -6.41 -36.46 38.74
C PRO A 218 -6.82 -35.01 38.41
N ALA A 219 -6.46 -34.53 37.22
CA ALA A 219 -6.77 -33.17 36.77
C ALA A 219 -7.37 -33.20 35.36
N ALA A 220 -8.41 -32.40 35.13
CA ALA A 220 -9.05 -32.22 33.83
C ALA A 220 -9.16 -30.73 33.50
N SER A 221 -8.68 -30.31 32.33
CA SER A 221 -8.82 -28.92 31.86
C SER A 221 -10.13 -28.73 31.10
N LEU A 222 -11.00 -27.86 31.62
CA LEU A 222 -12.26 -27.50 30.98
C LEU A 222 -12.15 -26.22 30.13
N VAL A 223 -10.98 -25.59 30.10
CA VAL A 223 -10.76 -24.31 29.41
C VAL A 223 -9.67 -24.44 28.35
N LYS A 224 -9.82 -23.65 27.29
CA LYS A 224 -8.82 -23.48 26.23
C LYS A 224 -8.62 -21.99 25.97
N PRO A 225 -7.40 -21.55 25.65
CA PRO A 225 -7.15 -20.19 25.22
C PRO A 225 -7.95 -19.87 23.94
N THR A 226 -8.59 -18.70 23.90
CA THR A 226 -9.30 -18.21 22.71
C THR A 226 -8.31 -17.84 21.60
N ASN A 227 -8.63 -18.18 20.35
CA ASN A 227 -7.80 -17.83 19.21
C ASN A 227 -7.92 -16.34 18.88
N MET A 228 -6.91 -15.55 19.26
CA MET A 228 -6.89 -14.10 18.99
C MET A 228 -6.79 -13.76 17.50
N ALA A 229 -6.20 -14.62 16.67
CA ALA A 229 -6.07 -14.36 15.23
C ALA A 229 -7.44 -14.30 14.54
N GLU A 230 -8.39 -15.13 14.99
CA GLU A 230 -9.76 -15.14 14.45
C GLU A 230 -10.57 -13.91 14.90
N LEU A 231 -10.37 -13.46 16.14
CA LEU A 231 -11.07 -12.29 16.67
C LEU A 231 -10.61 -10.97 16.04
N LEU A 232 -9.32 -10.89 15.71
CA LEU A 232 -8.67 -9.73 15.10
C LEU A 232 -8.74 -9.75 13.57
N ASP A 233 -9.32 -10.79 12.96
CA ASP A 233 -9.46 -10.88 11.52
C ASP A 233 -10.39 -9.78 10.99
N ALA A 234 -9.82 -8.85 10.23
CA ALA A 234 -10.51 -7.75 9.59
C ALA A 234 -11.07 -8.09 8.20
N SER A 235 -10.89 -9.33 7.70
CA SER A 235 -11.29 -9.74 6.35
C SER A 235 -12.79 -9.53 6.04
N LYS A 236 -13.64 -9.54 7.08
CA LYS A 236 -15.10 -9.37 6.97
C LYS A 236 -15.54 -7.90 6.97
N GLU A 237 -14.66 -7.00 7.40
CA GLU A 237 -14.93 -5.57 7.51
C GLU A 237 -14.70 -4.89 6.15
N ARG A 238 -15.48 -3.83 5.85
CA ARG A 238 -15.48 -3.18 4.52
C ARG A 238 -14.93 -1.75 4.49
N LEU A 239 -14.35 -1.28 5.59
CA LEU A 239 -13.79 0.06 5.65
C LEU A 239 -12.73 0.26 4.56
N PHE A 240 -12.79 1.42 3.91
CA PHE A 240 -11.90 1.88 2.85
C PHE A 240 -11.84 0.97 1.62
N SER A 241 -12.87 0.15 1.34
CA SER A 241 -12.88 -0.79 0.21
C SER A 241 -12.60 -0.14 -1.15
N GLY A 242 -12.90 1.15 -1.31
CA GLY A 242 -12.62 1.93 -2.52
C GLY A 242 -11.19 2.46 -2.66
N LEU A 243 -10.38 2.40 -1.59
CA LEU A 243 -8.99 2.86 -1.62
C LEU A 243 -8.05 1.70 -1.94
N VAL A 244 -7.21 1.93 -2.95
CA VAL A 244 -6.17 1.00 -3.39
C VAL A 244 -5.02 1.02 -2.36
N PRO A 245 -4.53 -0.13 -1.90
CA PRO A 245 -3.35 -0.23 -1.05
C PRO A 245 -2.12 0.44 -1.68
N ASP A 246 -1.28 1.05 -0.85
CA ASP A 246 -0.06 1.74 -1.30
C ASP A 246 0.91 0.78 -2.02
N GLY A 247 1.01 -0.46 -1.52
CA GLY A 247 1.80 -1.51 -2.18
C GLY A 247 1.31 -1.83 -3.60
N SER A 248 -0.01 -1.90 -3.81
CA SER A 248 -0.64 -2.13 -5.10
C SER A 248 -0.50 -0.92 -6.03
N MET A 249 -0.59 0.30 -5.51
CA MET A 249 -0.33 1.52 -6.29
C MET A 249 1.12 1.56 -6.80
N LYS A 250 2.11 1.32 -5.91
CA LYS A 250 3.52 1.28 -6.29
C LYS A 250 3.81 0.19 -7.31
N ALA A 251 3.17 -0.98 -7.17
CA ALA A 251 3.27 -2.06 -8.13
C ALA A 251 2.68 -1.64 -9.49
N LEU A 252 1.50 -1.00 -9.51
CA LEU A 252 0.90 -0.49 -10.74
C LEU A 252 1.79 0.54 -11.43
N SER A 253 2.35 1.51 -10.69
CA SER A 253 3.27 2.50 -11.26
C SER A 253 4.50 1.85 -11.89
N ARG A 254 5.12 0.86 -11.21
CA ARG A 254 6.24 0.10 -11.77
C ARG A 254 5.85 -0.63 -13.05
N TYR A 255 4.69 -1.27 -13.08
CA TYR A 255 4.21 -1.96 -14.27
C TYR A 255 3.96 -0.98 -15.43
N THR A 256 3.34 0.17 -15.17
CA THR A 256 3.17 1.23 -16.19
C THR A 256 4.52 1.69 -16.75
N GLU A 257 5.52 1.86 -15.89
CA GLU A 257 6.88 2.23 -16.28
C GLU A 257 7.53 1.15 -17.18
N MET A 258 7.36 -0.13 -16.84
CA MET A 258 7.83 -1.25 -17.68
C MET A 258 7.12 -1.31 -19.05
N VAL A 259 5.81 -1.04 -19.09
CA VAL A 259 5.05 -0.95 -20.35
C VAL A 259 5.52 0.25 -21.18
N ASP A 260 5.77 1.38 -20.53
CA ASP A 260 6.30 2.58 -21.18
C ASP A 260 7.69 2.36 -21.76
N ASP A 261 8.54 1.61 -21.08
CA ASP A 261 9.85 1.22 -21.57
C ASP A 261 9.76 0.33 -22.83
N ILE A 262 8.83 -0.64 -22.86
CA ILE A 262 8.57 -1.43 -24.08
C ILE A 262 8.15 -0.52 -25.22
N ILE A 263 7.12 0.31 -25.00
CA ILE A 263 6.55 1.14 -26.06
C ILE A 263 7.58 2.14 -26.58
N ARG A 264 8.33 2.79 -25.69
CA ARG A 264 9.42 3.69 -26.05
C ARG A 264 10.48 2.96 -26.89
N THR A 265 10.95 1.80 -26.43
CA THR A 265 11.96 1.01 -27.16
C THR A 265 11.48 0.60 -28.55
N GLN A 266 10.22 0.20 -28.68
CA GLN A 266 9.66 -0.22 -29.97
C GLN A 266 9.39 0.98 -30.91
N ALA A 267 8.91 2.11 -30.38
CA ALA A 267 8.75 3.34 -31.14
C ALA A 267 10.08 3.88 -31.66
N GLU A 268 11.13 3.85 -30.83
CA GLU A 268 12.51 4.20 -31.23
C GLU A 268 13.01 3.30 -32.36
N LYS A 269 12.77 1.98 -32.30
CA LYS A 269 13.12 1.05 -33.40
C LYS A 269 12.40 1.38 -34.70
N LEU A 270 11.10 1.66 -34.64
CA LEU A 270 10.31 2.04 -35.82
C LEU A 270 10.82 3.36 -36.43
N GLN A 271 11.12 4.35 -35.59
CA GLN A 271 11.67 5.64 -36.03
C GLN A 271 13.07 5.48 -36.65
N GLN A 272 13.94 4.68 -36.02
CA GLN A 272 15.27 4.36 -36.57
C GLN A 272 15.16 3.65 -37.92
N GLY A 273 14.25 2.69 -38.06
CA GLY A 273 13.98 2.04 -39.35
C GLY A 273 13.62 3.06 -40.43
N SER A 274 12.70 3.97 -40.14
CA SER A 274 12.27 5.02 -41.08
C SER A 274 13.40 5.97 -41.45
N GLU A 275 14.23 6.35 -40.48
CA GLU A 275 15.38 7.22 -40.71
C GLU A 275 16.46 6.52 -41.56
N ILE A 276 16.76 5.24 -41.30
CA ILE A 276 17.69 4.45 -42.12
C ILE A 276 17.19 4.36 -43.57
N THR A 277 15.90 4.11 -43.78
CA THR A 277 15.31 4.14 -45.12
C THR A 277 15.50 5.50 -45.77
N ARG A 278 15.17 6.58 -45.07
CA ARG A 278 15.27 7.95 -45.60
C ARG A 278 16.71 8.31 -45.99
N VAL A 279 17.69 7.97 -45.15
CA VAL A 279 19.12 8.21 -45.42
C VAL A 279 19.59 7.38 -46.61
N ARG A 280 19.29 6.08 -46.63
CA ARG A 280 19.68 5.18 -47.73
C ARG A 280 19.10 5.61 -49.08
N LEU A 281 17.81 5.98 -49.11
CA LEU A 281 17.16 6.47 -50.33
C LEU A 281 17.78 7.79 -50.80
N LYS A 282 18.05 8.71 -49.87
CA LYS A 282 18.72 9.97 -50.18
C LYS A 282 20.14 9.76 -50.72
N ASP A 283 20.91 8.82 -50.17
CA ASP A 283 22.26 8.50 -50.66
C ASP A 283 22.24 7.94 -52.10
N MET A 284 21.11 7.38 -52.54
CA MET A 284 20.89 6.89 -53.91
C MET A 284 20.15 7.91 -54.80
N ASP A 285 19.88 9.12 -54.30
CA ASP A 285 19.01 10.12 -54.92
C ASP A 285 17.65 9.55 -55.36
N LEU A 286 17.10 8.60 -54.61
CA LEU A 286 15.79 7.97 -54.82
C LEU A 286 14.73 8.62 -53.90
N PRO A 287 13.47 8.75 -54.34
CA PRO A 287 12.91 8.33 -55.65
C PRO A 287 13.16 9.33 -56.78
N ASP A 288 13.78 10.48 -56.51
CA ASP A 288 13.93 11.60 -57.46
C ASP A 288 14.61 11.20 -58.77
N SER A 289 15.61 10.32 -58.70
CA SER A 289 16.29 9.77 -59.87
C SER A 289 15.36 8.96 -60.78
N ILE A 290 14.38 8.24 -60.23
CA ILE A 290 13.38 7.50 -61.01
C ILE A 290 12.33 8.44 -61.60
N LEU A 291 11.87 9.40 -60.80
CA LEU A 291 10.87 10.38 -61.24
C LEU A 291 11.43 11.29 -62.35
N SER A 292 12.74 11.56 -62.35
CA SER A 292 13.42 12.28 -63.42
C SER A 292 13.45 11.54 -64.76
N LEU A 293 13.32 10.20 -64.74
CA LEU A 293 13.31 9.34 -65.93
C LEU A 293 11.91 9.22 -66.57
N GLU A 294 10.83 9.48 -65.82
CA GLU A 294 9.45 9.41 -66.32
C GLU A 294 9.06 10.66 -67.11
N GLY A 295 9.50 10.72 -68.37
CA GLY A 295 9.09 11.74 -69.33
C GLY A 295 7.63 11.58 -69.75
N ASN A 296 6.69 12.04 -68.91
CA ASN A 296 5.32 12.35 -69.33
C ASN A 296 4.95 13.74 -68.79
N ILE A 297 4.38 14.58 -69.67
CA ILE A 297 3.91 15.95 -69.36
C ILE A 297 2.65 15.94 -68.46
N SER A 298 2.31 14.80 -67.86
CA SER A 298 1.30 14.69 -66.81
C SER A 298 2.00 14.40 -65.48
N LEU A 299 1.60 15.10 -64.41
CA LEU A 299 2.04 14.75 -63.04
C LEU A 299 1.98 13.22 -62.87
N PRO A 300 3.08 12.57 -62.43
CA PRO A 300 3.08 11.15 -62.07
C PRO A 300 1.89 10.82 -61.17
N LEU A 301 1.25 9.67 -61.37
CA LEU A 301 0.00 9.33 -60.67
C LEU A 301 0.18 9.40 -59.15
N ASP A 302 1.34 8.96 -58.67
CA ASP A 302 1.71 8.97 -57.25
C ASP A 302 1.88 10.44 -56.75
N LEU A 303 2.52 11.33 -57.52
CA LEU A 303 2.58 12.78 -57.20
C LEU A 303 1.22 13.47 -57.32
N LYS A 304 0.35 13.00 -58.22
CA LYS A 304 -1.01 13.51 -58.37
C LYS A 304 -1.86 13.07 -57.18
N GLU A 305 -1.73 11.83 -56.72
CA GLU A 305 -2.34 11.29 -55.51
C GLU A 305 -1.82 12.02 -54.26
N ASP A 306 -0.52 12.31 -54.16
CA ASP A 306 0.06 13.12 -53.08
C ASP A 306 -0.44 14.57 -53.11
N VAL A 307 -0.50 15.19 -54.30
CA VAL A 307 -1.05 16.55 -54.47
C VAL A 307 -2.54 16.58 -54.15
N GLU A 308 -3.30 15.57 -54.58
CA GLU A 308 -4.71 15.40 -54.22
C GLU A 308 -4.87 15.15 -52.71
N ALA A 309 -4.02 14.35 -52.08
CA ALA A 309 -4.03 14.10 -50.63
C ALA A 309 -3.70 15.38 -49.83
N VAL A 310 -2.72 16.16 -50.30
CA VAL A 310 -2.39 17.48 -49.74
C VAL A 310 -3.55 18.45 -49.93
N GLN A 311 -4.20 18.45 -51.10
CA GLN A 311 -5.39 19.29 -51.38
C GLN A 311 -6.60 18.88 -50.54
N ILE A 312 -6.85 17.58 -50.35
CA ILE A 312 -7.88 17.04 -49.46
C ILE A 312 -7.60 17.44 -48.01
N SER A 313 -6.32 17.47 -47.62
CA SER A 313 -5.86 17.95 -46.31
C SER A 313 -5.88 19.49 -46.17
N GLY A 314 -6.45 20.22 -47.13
CA GLY A 314 -6.59 21.68 -47.10
C GLY A 314 -5.46 22.46 -47.77
N GLY A 315 -4.43 21.77 -48.27
CA GLY A 315 -3.32 22.36 -49.01
C GLY A 315 -2.52 23.39 -48.19
N PRO A 316 -1.76 24.28 -48.86
CA PRO A 316 -0.98 25.30 -48.18
C PRO A 316 -1.85 26.29 -47.39
N ALA A 317 -3.08 26.55 -47.84
CA ALA A 317 -4.03 27.41 -47.11
C ALA A 317 -4.51 26.76 -45.80
N GLY A 318 -4.72 25.44 -45.79
CA GLY A 318 -5.05 24.66 -44.59
C GLY A 318 -3.89 24.66 -43.60
N LEU A 319 -2.67 24.43 -44.06
CA LEU A 319 -1.47 24.53 -43.22
C LEU A 319 -1.30 25.94 -42.64
N GLU A 320 -1.52 26.98 -43.44
CA GLU A 320 -1.42 28.37 -42.98
C GLU A 320 -2.52 28.73 -41.96
N ALA A 321 -3.72 28.16 -42.10
CA ALA A 321 -4.80 28.27 -41.12
C ALA A 321 -4.46 27.56 -39.80
N GLU A 322 -3.91 26.35 -39.83
CA GLU A 322 -3.46 25.62 -38.63
C GLU A 322 -2.30 26.32 -37.93
N LEU A 323 -1.34 26.88 -38.68
CA LEU A 323 -0.27 27.72 -38.13
C LEU A 323 -0.83 28.97 -37.46
N GLN A 324 -1.88 29.57 -38.02
CA GLN A 324 -2.56 30.70 -37.41
C GLN A 324 -3.28 30.30 -36.11
N GLN A 325 -3.96 29.15 -36.08
CA GLN A 325 -4.58 28.62 -34.85
C GLN A 325 -3.54 28.35 -33.77
N LEU A 326 -2.38 27.79 -34.12
CA LEU A 326 -1.29 27.55 -33.18
C LEU A 326 -0.76 28.85 -32.57
N ARG A 327 -0.63 29.92 -33.37
CA ARG A 327 -0.27 31.27 -32.88
C ARG A 327 -1.31 31.82 -31.91
N ASP A 328 -2.60 31.63 -32.21
CA ASP A 328 -3.69 32.10 -31.35
C ASP A 328 -3.72 31.34 -30.01
N LEU A 329 -3.55 30.01 -30.04
CA LEU A 329 -3.44 29.17 -28.83
C LEU A 329 -2.23 29.56 -27.97
N ARG A 330 -1.09 29.85 -28.60
CA ARG A 330 0.10 30.35 -27.90
C ARG A 330 -0.19 31.68 -27.21
N ARG A 331 -0.85 32.61 -27.89
CA ARG A 331 -1.24 33.91 -27.33
C ARG A 331 -2.12 33.73 -26.09
N VAL A 332 -3.16 32.90 -26.19
CA VAL A 332 -4.08 32.64 -25.06
C VAL A 332 -3.34 32.03 -23.88
N ASN A 333 -2.48 31.03 -24.11
CA ASN A 333 -1.69 30.42 -23.04
C ASN A 333 -0.72 31.42 -22.38
N GLN A 334 -0.15 32.35 -23.18
CA GLN A 334 0.72 33.40 -22.67
C GLN A 334 -0.06 34.43 -21.84
N GLU A 335 -1.27 34.82 -22.26
CA GLU A 335 -2.15 35.71 -21.50
C GLU A 335 -2.54 35.09 -20.15
N LEU A 336 -2.91 33.80 -20.12
CA LEU A 336 -3.23 33.09 -18.88
C LEU A 336 -2.04 33.00 -17.93
N LEU A 337 -0.83 32.80 -18.46
CA LEU A 337 0.39 32.77 -17.66
C LEU A 337 0.65 34.14 -17.02
N VAL A 338 0.58 35.21 -17.81
CA VAL A 338 0.76 36.58 -17.31
C VAL A 338 -0.27 36.93 -16.24
N GLN A 339 -1.56 36.60 -16.45
CA GLN A 339 -2.60 36.82 -15.45
C GLN A 339 -2.33 36.07 -14.14
N THR A 340 -1.83 34.84 -14.22
CA THR A 340 -1.51 34.04 -13.03
C THR A 340 -0.32 34.63 -12.28
N GLU A 341 0.71 35.07 -12.99
CA GLU A 341 1.87 35.76 -12.40
C GLU A 341 1.47 37.09 -11.76
N GLU A 342 0.61 37.87 -12.40
CA GLU A 342 0.09 39.13 -11.86
C GLU A 342 -0.72 38.92 -10.57
N LEU A 343 -1.57 37.90 -10.52
CA LEU A 343 -2.33 37.56 -9.31
C LEU A 343 -1.41 37.16 -8.15
N MET A 344 -0.39 36.35 -8.44
CA MET A 344 0.62 35.97 -7.44
C MET A 344 1.43 37.18 -6.95
N GLN A 345 1.85 38.05 -7.86
CA GLN A 345 2.62 39.24 -7.52
C GLN A 345 1.78 40.23 -6.72
N LYS A 346 0.50 40.37 -7.07
CA LYS A 346 -0.46 41.21 -6.33
C LYS A 346 -0.60 40.71 -4.89
N GLU A 347 -0.89 39.43 -4.69
CA GLU A 347 -1.02 38.83 -3.35
C GLU A 347 0.28 38.98 -2.53
N ALA A 348 1.43 38.71 -3.14
CA ALA A 348 2.73 38.88 -2.48
C ALA A 348 3.01 40.35 -2.10
N SER A 349 2.61 41.30 -2.95
CA SER A 349 2.74 42.73 -2.67
C SER A 349 1.81 43.20 -1.56
N GLU A 350 0.59 42.67 -1.49
CA GLU A 350 -0.39 42.96 -0.44
C GLU A 350 0.06 42.38 0.91
N ASP A 351 0.58 41.14 0.95
CA ASP A 351 1.19 40.56 2.17
C ASP A 351 2.38 41.40 2.65
N ALA A 352 3.26 41.85 1.74
CA ALA A 352 4.38 42.71 2.09
C ALA A 352 3.93 44.08 2.64
N GLN A 353 2.89 44.68 2.03
CA GLN A 353 2.30 45.92 2.51
C GLN A 353 1.66 45.75 3.90
N PHE A 354 0.88 44.70 4.12
CA PHE A 354 0.23 44.45 5.40
C PHE A 354 1.21 44.07 6.50
N ARG A 355 2.29 43.35 6.19
CA ARG A 355 3.40 43.14 7.14
C ARG A 355 4.05 44.44 7.55
N THR A 356 4.23 45.37 6.61
CA THR A 356 4.79 46.69 6.88
C THR A 356 3.84 47.55 7.72
N GLN A 357 2.54 47.53 7.42
CA GLN A 357 1.53 48.34 8.12
C GLN A 357 1.16 47.81 9.50
N PHE A 358 1.05 46.49 9.66
CA PHE A 358 0.51 45.86 10.88
C PHE A 358 1.56 45.15 11.74
N GLY A 359 2.79 45.00 11.25
CA GLY A 359 3.93 44.47 12.01
C GLY A 359 3.59 43.17 12.75
N THR A 360 3.67 43.22 14.07
CA THR A 360 3.44 42.08 14.99
C THR A 360 1.99 41.59 15.05
N ARG A 361 1.02 42.35 14.50
CA ARG A 361 -0.39 41.92 14.42
C ARG A 361 -0.67 41.05 13.18
N TRP A 362 0.24 41.00 12.21
CA TRP A 362 0.12 40.18 11.02
C TRP A 362 0.82 38.82 11.22
N THR A 363 0.11 37.87 11.81
CA THR A 363 0.64 36.56 12.22
C THR A 363 0.51 35.45 11.16
N ARG A 364 0.09 35.81 9.94
CA ARG A 364 -0.10 34.84 8.85
C ARG A 364 1.27 34.34 8.32
N PRO A 365 1.37 33.07 7.88
CA PRO A 365 2.54 32.58 7.16
C PRO A 365 2.86 33.46 5.94
N GLN A 366 4.14 33.60 5.60
CA GLN A 366 4.56 34.44 4.47
C GLN A 366 4.04 33.88 3.15
N SER A 367 3.57 34.77 2.27
CA SER A 367 3.04 34.37 0.96
C SER A 367 4.02 33.54 0.17
N SER A 368 5.33 33.86 0.23
CA SER A 368 6.41 33.08 -0.39
C SER A 368 6.54 31.65 0.13
N THR A 369 5.98 31.33 1.30
CA THR A 369 5.96 29.97 1.86
C THR A 369 4.77 29.18 1.34
N LEU A 370 3.63 29.85 1.11
CA LEU A 370 2.40 29.24 0.61
C LEU A 370 2.41 29.08 -0.92
N THR A 371 3.04 30.00 -1.66
CA THR A 371 3.13 29.96 -3.13
C THR A 371 4.25 29.06 -3.67
N LYS A 372 4.97 28.33 -2.79
CA LYS A 372 6.05 27.42 -3.22
C LYS A 372 5.58 26.35 -4.20
N SER A 373 4.39 25.79 -4.00
CA SER A 373 3.79 24.82 -4.92
C SER A 373 3.36 25.46 -6.25
N CYS A 374 3.02 26.75 -6.25
CA CYS A 374 2.65 27.50 -7.45
C CYS A 374 3.86 27.87 -8.34
N ARG A 375 5.10 27.57 -7.94
CA ARG A 375 6.30 27.75 -8.79
C ARG A 375 6.28 26.86 -10.04
N ILE A 376 5.31 25.95 -10.16
CA ILE A 376 4.99 25.25 -11.41
C ILE A 376 4.76 26.22 -12.58
N VAL A 377 4.34 27.47 -12.32
CA VAL A 377 4.25 28.54 -13.34
C VAL A 377 5.58 28.76 -14.08
N GLU A 378 6.72 28.68 -13.39
CA GLU A 378 8.06 28.79 -14.01
C GLU A 378 8.30 27.66 -15.04
N ARG A 379 7.75 26.46 -14.78
CA ARG A 379 7.82 25.31 -15.70
C ARG A 379 6.94 25.54 -16.94
N PHE A 380 5.73 26.09 -16.78
CA PHE A 380 4.88 26.44 -17.91
C PHE A 380 5.49 27.54 -18.78
N ALA A 381 6.15 28.54 -18.17
CA ALA A 381 6.89 29.57 -18.89
C ALA A 381 8.06 28.97 -19.70
N ALA A 382 8.79 28.00 -19.14
CA ALA A 382 9.84 27.28 -19.86
C ALA A 382 9.28 26.47 -21.06
N ASN A 383 8.15 25.78 -20.88
CA ASN A 383 7.49 25.04 -21.95
C ASN A 383 7.04 25.94 -23.10
N LEU A 384 6.49 27.13 -22.79
CA LEU A 384 6.09 28.11 -23.81
C LEU A 384 7.30 28.65 -24.59
N LYS A 385 8.44 28.90 -23.93
CA LYS A 385 9.69 29.28 -24.60
C LYS A 385 10.19 28.18 -25.53
N GLN A 386 10.12 26.92 -25.10
CA GLN A 386 10.51 25.78 -25.93
C GLN A 386 9.59 25.64 -27.15
N ALA A 387 8.29 25.82 -26.99
CA ALA A 387 7.33 25.79 -28.08
C ALA A 387 7.63 26.89 -29.13
N GLN A 388 8.03 28.09 -28.69
CA GLN A 388 8.42 29.18 -29.58
C GLN A 388 9.65 28.86 -30.42
N ILE A 389 10.65 28.17 -29.85
CA ILE A 389 11.85 27.72 -30.57
C ILE A 389 11.46 26.72 -31.67
N ILE A 390 10.59 25.76 -31.35
CA ILE A 390 10.12 24.75 -32.30
C ILE A 390 9.34 25.41 -33.45
N GLU A 391 8.46 26.37 -33.14
CA GLU A 391 7.70 27.12 -34.14
C GLU A 391 8.62 27.94 -35.08
N SER A 392 9.70 28.52 -34.54
CA SER A 392 10.70 29.25 -35.33
C SER A 392 11.57 28.35 -36.23
N ALA A 393 11.59 27.04 -35.97
CA ALA A 393 12.35 26.04 -36.72
C ALA A 393 11.53 25.38 -37.85
N LEU A 394 10.26 25.76 -38.04
CA LEU A 394 9.42 25.23 -39.10
C LEU A 394 9.94 25.70 -40.48
N PRO A 395 10.30 24.78 -41.40
CA PRO A 395 10.86 25.13 -42.69
C PRO A 395 9.84 25.82 -43.60
N SER A 396 10.28 26.84 -44.35
CA SER A 396 9.49 27.50 -45.41
C SER A 396 9.58 26.69 -46.69
N ILE A 397 8.42 26.23 -47.21
CA ILE A 397 8.35 25.45 -48.45
C ILE A 397 8.43 26.41 -49.65
N ALA A 398 9.56 26.42 -50.35
CA ALA A 398 9.75 27.17 -51.61
C ALA A 398 9.55 26.26 -52.84
N ARG A 399 9.09 26.85 -53.95
CA ARG A 399 8.72 26.13 -55.19
C ARG A 399 9.96 25.59 -55.93
N PRO A 400 10.03 24.29 -56.28
CA PRO A 400 11.11 23.76 -57.12
C PRO A 400 10.87 24.00 -58.62
N ILE A 401 11.96 24.18 -59.36
CA ILE A 401 12.06 24.40 -60.81
C ILE A 401 12.49 23.07 -61.46
N MET A 402 11.87 22.68 -62.59
CA MET A 402 12.20 21.47 -63.37
C MET A 402 13.02 21.79 -64.63
N SER A 403 13.86 20.83 -65.05
CA SER A 403 14.53 20.74 -66.36
C SER A 403 14.51 19.27 -66.84
N LEU A 404 14.42 19.08 -68.16
CA LEU A 404 14.28 17.80 -68.88
C LEU A 404 15.61 17.17 -69.30
N ASP A 405 15.68 15.82 -69.34
CA ASP A 405 15.97 14.99 -70.55
C ASP A 405 16.24 13.49 -70.23
N GLY A 406 15.60 12.57 -70.98
CA GLY A 406 16.26 11.45 -71.70
C GLY A 406 16.45 10.02 -71.14
N ASN A 407 15.37 9.20 -71.17
CA ASN A 407 15.26 7.81 -71.70
C ASN A 407 16.09 6.60 -71.14
N GLU A 408 15.42 5.57 -70.59
CA GLU A 408 15.22 4.19 -71.15
C GLU A 408 14.80 3.17 -70.06
N ASP A 409 13.91 2.25 -70.46
CA ASP A 409 13.02 1.47 -69.59
C ASP A 409 13.27 -0.05 -69.67
N ALA A 410 13.52 -0.67 -68.51
CA ALA A 410 13.24 -2.08 -68.16
C ALA A 410 13.61 -2.37 -66.68
N LEU A 411 14.71 -1.78 -66.19
CA LEU A 411 15.18 -1.89 -64.79
C LEU A 411 14.32 -1.07 -63.81
N VAL A 412 13.73 0.03 -64.30
CA VAL A 412 12.95 1.00 -63.54
C VAL A 412 11.68 0.37 -62.92
N GLY A 413 11.05 -0.60 -63.58
CA GLY A 413 9.84 -1.27 -63.07
C GLY A 413 10.06 -2.09 -61.80
N ALA A 414 11.18 -2.81 -61.71
CA ALA A 414 11.53 -3.60 -60.52
C ALA A 414 11.91 -2.70 -59.32
N LEU A 415 12.58 -1.58 -59.60
CA LEU A 415 12.95 -0.58 -58.60
C LEU A 415 11.70 0.14 -58.04
N LYS A 416 10.76 0.53 -58.92
CA LYS A 416 9.45 1.10 -58.52
C LYS A 416 8.63 0.15 -57.65
N GLN A 417 8.58 -1.13 -58.01
CA GLN A 417 7.88 -2.13 -57.21
C GLN A 417 8.50 -2.27 -55.80
N SER A 418 9.82 -2.26 -55.72
CA SER A 418 10.55 -2.36 -54.45
C SER A 418 10.36 -1.11 -53.57
N LEU A 419 10.29 0.08 -54.16
CA LEU A 419 9.99 1.32 -53.44
C LEU A 419 8.55 1.35 -52.90
N ARG A 420 7.57 0.91 -53.69
CA ARG A 420 6.17 0.76 -53.21
C ARG A 420 6.05 -0.22 -52.05
N GLN A 421 6.83 -1.30 -52.07
CA GLN A 421 6.88 -2.23 -50.94
C GLN A 421 7.47 -1.57 -49.68
N LEU A 422 8.49 -0.71 -49.85
CA LEU A 422 9.10 0.04 -48.75
C LEU A 422 8.16 1.10 -48.16
N GLU A 423 7.38 1.79 -48.99
CA GLU A 423 6.32 2.71 -48.55
C GLU A 423 5.22 1.97 -47.78
N ASN A 424 4.79 0.79 -48.27
CA ASN A 424 3.84 -0.05 -47.55
C ASN A 424 4.37 -0.46 -46.17
N LEU A 425 5.66 -0.80 -46.06
CA LEU A 425 6.28 -1.08 -44.76
C LEU A 425 6.31 0.16 -43.86
N GLY A 426 6.53 1.35 -44.42
CA GLY A 426 6.45 2.63 -43.70
C GLY A 426 5.05 2.92 -43.17
N ALA A 427 4.01 2.73 -43.99
CA ALA A 427 2.61 2.90 -43.60
C ALA A 427 2.20 1.92 -42.48
N GLN A 428 2.70 0.68 -42.51
CA GLN A 428 2.48 -0.30 -41.44
C GLN A 428 3.02 0.16 -40.08
N ARG A 429 4.07 1.00 -40.03
CA ARG A 429 4.68 1.45 -38.76
C ARG A 429 3.73 2.30 -37.93
N ALA A 430 3.01 3.22 -38.59
CA ALA A 430 2.01 4.03 -37.93
C ALA A 430 0.93 3.14 -37.29
N GLY A 431 0.46 2.12 -38.02
CA GLY A 431 -0.48 1.13 -37.50
C GLY A 431 0.05 0.33 -36.31
N LEU A 432 1.31 -0.12 -36.36
CA LEU A 432 1.95 -0.86 -35.26
C LEU A 432 2.11 0.02 -34.00
N GLU A 433 2.48 1.29 -34.16
CA GLU A 433 2.58 2.25 -33.06
C GLU A 433 1.22 2.54 -32.43
N ASP A 434 0.18 2.72 -33.25
CA ASP A 434 -1.19 2.94 -32.78
C ASP A 434 -1.73 1.72 -32.04
N MET A 435 -1.43 0.51 -32.50
CA MET A 435 -1.78 -0.72 -31.78
C MET A 435 -1.11 -0.81 -30.40
N LEU A 436 0.17 -0.43 -30.27
CA LEU A 436 0.87 -0.38 -28.98
C LEU A 436 0.22 0.61 -28.02
N LYS A 437 -0.13 1.81 -28.49
CA LYS A 437 -0.81 2.84 -27.69
C LYS A 437 -2.19 2.39 -27.24
N GLU A 438 -2.96 1.76 -28.13
CA GLU A 438 -4.30 1.26 -27.81
C GLU A 438 -4.26 0.06 -26.85
N MET A 439 -3.27 -0.83 -26.98
CA MET A 439 -3.06 -1.89 -26.01
C MET A 439 -2.74 -1.33 -24.61
N LYS A 440 -1.83 -0.37 -24.50
CA LYS A 440 -1.54 0.32 -23.24
C LYS A 440 -2.80 0.93 -22.62
N ARG A 441 -3.62 1.60 -23.44
CA ARG A 441 -4.84 2.26 -22.97
C ARG A 441 -5.85 1.28 -22.35
N LYS A 442 -5.93 0.07 -22.90
CA LYS A 442 -6.83 -0.99 -22.41
C LYS A 442 -6.22 -1.85 -21.30
N ASP A 443 -4.94 -1.65 -21.00
CA ASP A 443 -4.21 -2.49 -20.06
C ASP A 443 -4.34 -2.00 -18.62
N ASP A 444 -5.39 -2.47 -17.94
CA ASP A 444 -5.58 -2.26 -16.51
C ASP A 444 -5.32 -3.56 -15.72
N ILE A 445 -4.18 -3.60 -15.02
CA ILE A 445 -3.82 -4.73 -14.13
C ILE A 445 -4.22 -4.50 -12.68
N LEU A 446 -4.80 -3.34 -12.33
CA LEU A 446 -5.17 -3.01 -10.95
C LEU A 446 -6.09 -4.06 -10.31
N PRO A 447 -7.14 -4.59 -10.99
CA PRO A 447 -7.96 -5.66 -10.42
C PRO A 447 -7.17 -6.91 -10.06
N LYS A 448 -6.14 -7.25 -10.85
CA LYS A 448 -5.27 -8.42 -10.63
C LYS A 448 -4.32 -8.18 -9.44
N LEU A 449 -3.84 -6.95 -9.28
CA LEU A 449 -3.03 -6.52 -8.13
C LEU A 449 -3.83 -6.46 -6.83
N MET A 450 -5.13 -6.16 -6.90
CA MET A 450 -6.03 -6.14 -5.74
C MET A 450 -6.43 -7.54 -5.28
N ALA A 451 -6.49 -8.51 -6.20
CA ALA A 451 -6.87 -9.90 -5.91
C ALA A 451 -5.67 -10.81 -5.60
N GLY A 452 -4.47 -10.46 -6.06
CA GLY A 452 -3.27 -11.28 -5.94
C GLY A 452 -2.58 -11.14 -4.60
N THR A 453 -2.41 -12.25 -3.89
CA THR A 453 -1.54 -12.36 -2.70
C THR A 453 -0.15 -12.92 -3.02
N GLY A 454 0.18 -13.07 -4.30
CA GLY A 454 1.43 -13.65 -4.80
C GLY A 454 2.50 -12.62 -5.19
N SER A 455 3.63 -13.10 -5.72
CA SER A 455 4.72 -12.24 -6.20
C SER A 455 4.25 -11.32 -7.33
N HIS A 456 4.44 -10.00 -7.15
CA HIS A 456 4.13 -9.01 -8.19
C HIS A 456 4.97 -9.26 -9.46
N GLU A 457 6.19 -9.79 -9.34
CA GLU A 457 7.06 -10.02 -10.50
C GLU A 457 6.53 -11.09 -11.45
N ASP A 458 5.93 -12.16 -10.92
CA ASP A 458 5.38 -13.24 -11.76
C ASP A 458 4.13 -12.77 -12.50
N LEU A 459 3.31 -11.94 -11.84
CA LEU A 459 2.19 -11.27 -12.48
C LEU A 459 2.68 -10.36 -13.61
N PHE A 460 3.70 -9.53 -13.36
CA PHE A 460 4.25 -8.63 -14.38
C PHE A 460 4.79 -9.39 -15.58
N LYS A 461 5.57 -10.46 -15.39
CA LYS A 461 6.08 -11.28 -16.50
C LYS A 461 4.95 -11.83 -17.36
N LYS A 462 3.90 -12.37 -16.73
CA LYS A 462 2.75 -12.94 -17.44
C LYS A 462 1.96 -11.87 -18.21
N GLU A 463 1.75 -10.71 -17.60
CA GLU A 463 1.02 -9.61 -18.24
C GLU A 463 1.83 -8.95 -19.35
N MET A 464 3.15 -8.81 -19.20
CA MET A 464 4.01 -8.21 -20.22
C MET A 464 4.13 -9.08 -21.48
N ALA A 465 4.00 -10.40 -21.37
CA ALA A 465 4.04 -11.31 -22.52
C ALA A 465 2.99 -11.02 -23.60
N LYS A 466 1.91 -10.26 -23.27
CA LYS A 466 0.92 -9.84 -24.28
C LYS A 466 1.45 -8.85 -25.30
N TYR A 467 2.58 -8.17 -25.01
CA TYR A 467 3.24 -7.26 -25.95
C TYR A 467 4.18 -7.99 -26.91
N ASP A 468 4.56 -9.24 -26.62
CA ASP A 468 5.51 -10.01 -27.42
C ASP A 468 5.09 -10.17 -28.89
N PRO A 469 3.81 -10.46 -29.24
CA PRO A 469 3.41 -10.62 -30.63
C PRO A 469 3.65 -9.36 -31.48
N ILE A 470 3.30 -8.18 -30.97
CA ILE A 470 3.52 -6.92 -31.69
C ILE A 470 5.01 -6.56 -31.73
N CYS A 471 5.77 -6.87 -30.68
CA CYS A 471 7.23 -6.72 -30.72
C CYS A 471 7.86 -7.60 -31.83
N GLN A 472 7.33 -8.80 -32.06
CA GLN A 472 7.76 -9.67 -33.15
C GLN A 472 7.33 -9.14 -34.52
N GLU A 473 6.14 -8.56 -34.66
CA GLU A 473 5.71 -7.92 -35.92
C GLU A 473 6.57 -6.72 -36.28
N ILE A 474 6.94 -5.89 -35.30
CA ILE A 474 7.88 -4.78 -35.49
C ILE A 474 9.24 -5.31 -35.94
N ALA A 475 9.76 -6.36 -35.30
CA ALA A 475 11.02 -6.98 -35.70
C ALA A 475 10.98 -7.48 -37.16
N LYS A 476 9.89 -8.13 -37.57
CA LYS A 476 9.68 -8.58 -38.96
C LYS A 476 9.58 -7.41 -39.94
N ASN A 477 8.95 -6.30 -39.57
CA ASN A 477 8.88 -5.10 -40.41
C ASN A 477 10.27 -4.51 -40.66
N ILE A 478 11.12 -4.44 -39.63
CA ILE A 478 12.49 -3.97 -39.73
C ILE A 478 13.35 -4.92 -40.57
N GLU A 479 13.24 -6.23 -40.35
CA GLU A 479 13.97 -7.24 -41.14
C GLU A 479 13.57 -7.20 -42.63
N ALA A 480 12.28 -7.06 -42.92
CA ALA A 480 11.78 -6.91 -44.29
C ALA A 480 12.29 -5.61 -44.95
N GLN A 481 12.41 -4.52 -44.19
CA GLN A 481 13.02 -3.27 -44.69
C GLN A 481 14.48 -3.50 -45.08
N GLU A 482 15.28 -4.14 -44.22
CA GLU A 482 16.70 -4.38 -44.50
C GLU A 482 16.89 -5.20 -45.79
N GLN A 483 16.08 -6.25 -45.98
CA GLN A 483 16.10 -7.06 -47.19
C GLN A 483 15.72 -6.25 -48.44
N LEU A 484 14.68 -5.43 -48.36
CA LEU A 484 14.25 -4.57 -49.47
C LEU A 484 15.30 -3.51 -49.81
N LEU A 485 15.92 -2.88 -48.81
CA LEU A 485 16.99 -1.90 -49.05
C LEU A 485 18.21 -2.53 -49.73
N LEU A 486 18.58 -3.77 -49.37
CA LEU A 486 19.63 -4.52 -50.06
C LEU A 486 19.24 -4.83 -51.51
N GLN A 487 17.99 -5.21 -51.76
CA GLN A 487 17.49 -5.47 -53.11
C GLN A 487 17.48 -4.19 -53.96
N ILE A 488 17.00 -3.07 -53.41
CA ILE A 488 17.00 -1.76 -54.08
C ILE A 488 18.44 -1.35 -54.41
N GLN A 489 19.37 -1.50 -53.46
CA GLN A 489 20.77 -1.18 -53.67
C GLN A 489 21.40 -2.05 -54.78
N ALA A 490 21.10 -3.35 -54.80
CA ALA A 490 21.57 -4.25 -55.86
C ALA A 490 20.97 -3.90 -57.22
N SER A 491 19.69 -3.53 -57.29
CA SER A 491 19.01 -3.10 -58.51
C SER A 491 19.44 -1.71 -58.98
N TYR A 492 19.92 -0.84 -58.09
CA TYR A 492 20.44 0.49 -58.42
C TYR A 492 21.88 0.46 -58.98
N LEU A 493 22.68 -0.52 -58.56
CA LEU A 493 24.05 -0.71 -59.04
C LEU A 493 24.17 -1.46 -60.38
N LEU A 494 23.06 -2.06 -60.85
CA LEU A 494 22.91 -2.73 -62.14
C LEU A 494 22.43 -1.74 -63.20
#